data_AF-A0AAW0RQK6-F1
#
_entry.id   AF-A0AAW0RQK6-F1
#
_cell.length_a   1.000
_cell.length_b   1.000
_cell.length_c   1.000
_cell.angle_alpha   90.00
_cell.angle_beta   90.00
_cell.angle_gamma   90.00
#
_symmetry.space_group_name_H-M   'P 1'
#
loop_
_entity.id
_entity.type
_entity.pdbx_description
1 polymer ?
#
loop_
_entity_poly.entity_id
_entity_poly.type
_entity_poly.pdbx_seq_one_letter_code
_entity_poly.pdbx_strand_id
1 'polypeptide(L)'
;MKTAVGVVFTAALGTALPHVDRSTTTLSSRDTESKLPWVVYKGTYGPCMSAVHGDAGREAIEQGCGTEGFCDLLNPVYGPDNLKRLSEKYGYANNTECYAAHDKIPWVEYKEDYGACMQAVHSSADREDFEEACGTEGFCDMFNPEYGTESLKRVLEKWGQYGYKTNTECFAGHTKKPWTEWKDYGACQKVAYASASREKFEDGCGTEAFCDLFNPEYGTDSLKRMTERYGYATVEDCIADHEPKP
;
A
#
# COMPACT_ATOMS: atom_id res chain seq x y z
N MET A 1 55.37 58.81 -12.08
CA MET A 1 55.05 58.18 -10.77
C MET A 1 53.56 57.86 -10.80
N LYS A 2 53.17 56.57 -10.87
CA LYS A 2 52.49 55.79 -9.79
C LYS A 2 51.28 56.56 -9.21
N THR A 3 50.05 56.06 -9.22
CA THR A 3 49.62 54.81 -8.54
C THR A 3 48.25 54.34 -9.07
N ALA A 4 48.07 53.02 -9.22
CA ALA A 4 46.77 52.36 -9.40
C ALA A 4 46.09 52.18 -8.04
N VAL A 5 44.76 52.36 -7.98
CA VAL A 5 43.93 51.97 -6.83
C VAL A 5 42.92 50.95 -7.34
N GLY A 6 43.14 49.68 -6.97
CA GLY A 6 42.22 48.58 -7.22
C GLY A 6 41.05 48.61 -6.24
N VAL A 7 39.86 48.31 -6.75
CA VAL A 7 38.66 48.10 -5.94
C VAL A 7 38.65 46.63 -5.50
N VAL A 8 38.81 46.42 -4.20
CA VAL A 8 38.62 45.13 -3.53
C VAL A 8 37.13 45.02 -3.18
N PHE A 9 36.44 44.01 -3.71
CA PHE A 9 35.09 43.67 -3.26
C PHE A 9 35.18 42.88 -1.96
N THR A 10 34.70 43.48 -0.88
CA THR A 10 34.53 42.86 0.44
C THR A 10 33.41 41.83 0.37
N ALA A 11 33.74 40.56 0.60
CA ALA A 11 32.75 39.51 0.84
C ALA A 11 32.09 39.72 2.21
N ALA A 12 30.79 40.02 2.21
CA ALA A 12 29.98 39.95 3.42
C ALA A 12 29.40 38.54 3.53
N LEU A 13 29.88 37.78 4.51
CA LEU A 13 29.29 36.53 4.99
C LEU A 13 27.92 36.85 5.62
N GLY A 14 26.86 36.73 4.82
CA GLY A 14 25.49 36.61 5.31
C GLY A 14 25.21 35.14 5.62
N THR A 15 25.08 34.81 6.90
CA THR A 15 24.61 33.51 7.39
C THR A 15 23.22 33.23 6.83
N ALA A 16 23.12 32.35 5.83
CA ALA A 16 21.86 31.75 5.41
C ALA A 16 21.45 30.73 6.47
N LEU A 17 20.45 31.08 7.28
CA LEU A 17 19.65 30.12 8.03
C LEU A 17 18.99 29.16 7.03
N PRO A 18 18.92 27.85 7.29
CA PRO A 18 18.17 26.95 6.43
C PRO A 18 16.69 27.36 6.49
N HIS A 19 16.14 27.66 5.32
CA HIS A 19 14.72 27.88 5.13
C HIS A 19 13.99 26.62 5.60
N VAL A 20 13.27 26.74 6.71
CA VAL A 20 12.18 25.83 7.03
C VAL A 20 11.10 26.12 5.99
N ASP A 21 10.96 25.25 4.99
CA ASP A 21 9.84 25.26 4.05
C ASP A 21 8.57 24.96 4.83
N ARG A 22 8.01 26.02 5.41
CA ARG A 22 6.68 26.04 5.97
C ARG A 22 5.72 26.11 4.78
N SER A 23 5.38 24.97 4.21
CA SER A 23 4.28 24.83 3.26
C SER A 23 2.97 25.19 3.97
N THR A 24 2.60 26.46 3.93
CA THR A 24 1.23 26.92 4.13
C THR A 24 0.47 26.70 2.83
N THR A 25 -0.07 25.50 2.63
CA THR A 25 -1.08 25.25 1.59
C THR A 25 -2.47 25.34 2.20
N THR A 26 -3.16 26.42 1.85
CA THR A 26 -4.59 26.61 2.04
C THR A 26 -5.40 25.46 1.42
N LEU A 27 -6.35 24.95 2.20
CA LEU A 27 -7.12 23.71 2.07
C LEU A 27 -8.10 23.61 0.87
N SER A 28 -7.79 24.15 -0.32
CA SER A 28 -8.75 24.16 -1.45
C SER A 28 -8.20 23.78 -2.83
N SER A 29 -7.08 23.07 -2.93
CA SER A 29 -6.52 22.68 -4.24
C SER A 29 -5.82 21.32 -4.27
N ARG A 30 -6.23 20.35 -3.43
CA ARG A 30 -5.57 19.04 -3.30
C ARG A 30 -5.87 18.03 -4.41
N ASP A 31 -6.79 18.31 -5.34
CA ASP A 31 -7.15 17.34 -6.40
C ASP A 31 -6.08 17.17 -7.51
N THR A 32 -4.95 17.88 -7.41
CA THR A 32 -3.83 17.78 -8.37
C THR A 32 -2.45 17.60 -7.71
N GLU A 33 -2.35 17.36 -6.40
CA GLU A 33 -1.05 17.02 -5.81
C GLU A 33 -0.69 15.58 -6.22
N SER A 34 0.44 15.43 -6.91
CA SER A 34 1.05 14.13 -7.16
C SER A 34 1.20 13.41 -5.83
N LYS A 35 0.69 12.18 -5.75
CA LYS A 35 0.89 11.30 -4.60
C LYS A 35 2.40 11.11 -4.34
N LEU A 36 2.74 10.90 -3.07
CA LEU A 36 4.10 10.65 -2.61
C LEU A 36 4.49 9.19 -2.88
N PRO A 37 5.72 8.88 -3.32
CA PRO A 37 6.08 7.51 -3.66
C PRO A 37 6.02 6.59 -2.43
N TRP A 38 5.56 5.36 -2.61
CA TRP A 38 5.62 4.34 -1.57
C TRP A 38 7.06 3.82 -1.41
N VAL A 39 7.61 3.91 -0.19
CA VAL A 39 8.94 3.40 0.16
C VAL A 39 8.78 2.10 0.94
N VAL A 40 9.24 0.99 0.35
CA VAL A 40 9.27 -0.32 1.01
C VAL A 40 10.37 -0.34 2.07
N TYR A 41 10.06 -0.85 3.26
CA TYR A 41 11.05 -0.98 4.33
C TYR A 41 12.09 -2.04 3.97
N LYS A 42 13.36 -1.76 4.27
CA LYS A 42 14.49 -2.65 3.94
C LYS A 42 15.02 -3.43 5.14
N GLY A 43 14.25 -3.50 6.23
CA GLY A 43 14.60 -4.31 7.41
C GLY A 43 15.69 -3.74 8.32
N THR A 44 16.14 -2.50 8.11
CA THR A 44 17.24 -1.92 8.90
C THR A 44 16.75 -1.13 10.12
N TYR A 45 16.54 -1.83 11.23
CA TYR A 45 16.04 -1.26 12.50
C TYR A 45 16.87 -0.07 13.00
N GLY A 46 18.21 -0.18 12.99
CA GLY A 46 19.11 0.87 13.48
C GLY A 46 18.93 2.21 12.74
N PRO A 47 19.03 2.23 11.40
CA PRO A 47 18.70 3.40 10.58
C PRO A 47 17.28 3.95 10.82
N CYS A 48 16.27 3.07 10.93
CA CYS A 48 14.90 3.50 11.22
C CYS A 48 14.83 4.26 12.56
N MET A 49 15.30 3.65 13.65
CA MET A 49 15.25 4.29 14.97
C MET A 49 16.09 5.57 15.04
N SER A 50 17.21 5.63 14.32
CA SER A 50 18.03 6.84 14.24
C SER A 50 17.28 7.98 13.57
N ALA A 51 16.50 7.69 12.51
CA ALA A 51 15.68 8.69 11.85
C ALA A 51 14.50 9.14 12.72
N VAL A 52 13.79 8.19 13.36
CA VAL A 52 12.61 8.49 14.21
C VAL A 52 12.98 9.30 15.45
N HIS A 53 14.11 9.00 16.09
CA HIS A 53 14.58 9.73 17.28
C HIS A 53 15.37 11.00 16.96
N GLY A 54 15.84 11.15 15.72
CA GLY A 54 16.41 12.40 15.25
C GLY A 54 15.36 13.47 15.00
N ASP A 55 15.80 14.69 14.73
CA ASP A 55 14.92 15.72 14.17
C ASP A 55 14.79 15.58 12.65
N ALA A 56 14.69 14.33 12.18
CA ALA A 56 14.63 14.02 10.76
C ALA A 56 13.32 14.53 10.15
N GLY A 57 13.38 14.86 8.85
CA GLY A 57 12.18 15.10 8.04
C GLY A 57 11.54 13.79 7.61
N ARG A 58 10.32 13.89 7.04
CA ARG A 58 9.54 12.76 6.51
C ARG A 58 10.38 11.81 5.64
N GLU A 59 11.05 12.34 4.62
CA GLU A 59 11.81 11.53 3.65
C GLU A 59 12.91 10.68 4.29
N ALA A 60 13.59 11.19 5.32
CA ALA A 60 14.64 10.45 6.01
C ALA A 60 14.06 9.32 6.87
N ILE A 61 12.87 9.51 7.45
CA ILE A 61 12.16 8.44 8.18
C ILE A 61 11.65 7.40 7.19
N GLU A 62 11.02 7.80 6.09
CA GLU A 62 10.54 6.86 5.06
C GLU A 62 11.68 6.03 4.46
N GLN A 63 12.84 6.63 4.21
CA GLN A 63 14.01 5.88 3.73
C GLN A 63 14.55 4.89 4.77
N GLY A 64 14.43 5.20 6.06
CA GLY A 64 14.91 4.36 7.14
C GLY A 64 13.93 3.26 7.55
N CYS A 65 12.64 3.58 7.58
CA CYS A 65 11.55 2.79 8.17
C CYS A 65 10.50 2.33 7.16
N GLY A 66 10.57 2.76 5.91
CA GLY A 66 9.48 2.62 4.94
C GLY A 66 8.32 3.60 5.20
N THR A 67 7.40 3.68 4.24
CA THR A 67 6.19 4.49 4.33
C THR A 67 5.24 3.98 5.42
N GLU A 68 5.10 2.67 5.60
CA GLU A 68 4.31 2.06 6.68
C GLU A 68 4.82 2.48 8.05
N GLY A 69 6.12 2.27 8.30
CA GLY A 69 6.74 2.68 9.55
C GLY A 69 6.61 4.18 9.83
N PHE A 70 6.67 5.03 8.81
CA PHE A 70 6.44 6.48 8.97
C PHE A 70 4.97 6.79 9.30
N CYS A 71 4.02 6.29 8.51
CA CYS A 71 2.60 6.59 8.70
C CYS A 71 2.06 6.03 10.01
N ASP A 72 2.54 4.88 10.46
CA ASP A 72 2.15 4.29 11.74
C ASP A 72 2.56 5.15 12.94
N LEU A 73 3.58 6.01 12.85
CA LEU A 73 3.88 6.96 13.93
C LEU A 73 2.69 7.89 14.22
N LEU A 74 1.83 8.14 13.22
CA LEU A 74 0.62 8.96 13.31
C LEU A 74 -0.60 8.14 13.74
N ASN A 75 -0.42 6.91 14.20
CA ASN A 75 -1.50 6.09 14.73
C ASN A 75 -1.96 6.61 16.10
N PRO A 76 -3.28 6.88 16.29
CA PRO A 76 -3.81 7.35 17.57
C PRO A 76 -3.52 6.43 18.76
N VAL A 77 -3.21 5.14 18.52
CA VAL A 77 -2.81 4.18 19.56
C VAL A 77 -1.56 4.62 20.33
N TYR A 78 -0.67 5.41 19.71
CA TYR A 78 0.51 5.98 20.38
C TYR A 78 0.22 7.22 21.23
N GLY A 79 -1.06 7.60 21.37
CA GLY A 79 -1.52 8.65 22.28
C GLY A 79 -1.72 10.03 21.62
N PRO A 80 -2.63 10.85 22.18
CA PRO A 80 -3.06 12.11 21.56
C PRO A 80 -1.95 13.16 21.51
N ASP A 81 -1.04 13.19 22.48
CA ASP A 81 0.07 14.14 22.50
C ASP A 81 1.11 13.84 21.41
N ASN A 82 1.40 12.54 21.18
CA ASN A 82 2.29 12.13 20.11
C ASN A 82 1.66 12.42 18.75
N LEU A 83 0.38 12.07 18.57
CA LEU A 83 -0.36 12.37 17.36
C LEU A 83 -0.33 13.88 17.07
N LYS A 84 -0.72 14.72 18.03
CA LYS A 84 -0.72 16.18 17.86
C LYS A 84 0.65 16.70 17.43
N ARG A 85 1.72 16.29 18.12
CA ARG A 85 3.09 16.71 17.79
C ARG A 85 3.50 16.32 16.37
N LEU A 86 3.21 15.09 15.96
CA LEU A 86 3.58 14.59 14.63
C LEU A 86 2.68 15.18 13.53
N SER A 87 1.40 15.39 13.80
CA SER A 87 0.48 16.10 12.92
C SER A 87 0.92 17.55 12.68
N GLU A 88 1.34 18.26 13.73
CA GLU A 88 1.90 19.61 13.61
C GLU A 88 3.22 19.61 12.82
N LYS A 89 4.05 18.57 12.97
CA LYS A 89 5.35 18.46 12.30
C LYS A 89 5.24 18.08 10.82
N TYR A 90 4.37 17.14 10.48
CA TYR A 90 4.32 16.52 9.14
C TYR A 90 3.06 16.85 8.34
N GLY A 91 2.05 17.46 8.96
CA GLY A 91 0.86 17.95 8.26
C GLY A 91 -0.24 16.91 7.99
N TYR A 92 -0.18 15.74 8.63
CA TYR A 92 -1.21 14.69 8.54
C TYR A 92 -2.01 14.60 9.83
N ALA A 93 -3.34 14.58 9.78
CA ALA A 93 -4.19 14.47 10.96
C ALA A 93 -4.11 13.10 11.65
N ASN A 94 -3.80 12.04 10.91
CA ASN A 94 -3.66 10.66 11.37
C ASN A 94 -2.95 9.79 10.32
N ASN A 95 -2.69 8.54 10.67
CA ASN A 95 -2.08 7.55 9.77
C ASN A 95 -2.92 7.29 8.52
N THR A 96 -4.25 7.28 8.59
CA THR A 96 -5.11 7.12 7.40
C THR A 96 -4.91 8.25 6.38
N GLU A 97 -4.84 9.50 6.82
CA GLU A 97 -4.52 10.64 5.92
C GLU A 97 -3.10 10.51 5.36
N CYS A 98 -2.14 10.04 6.16
CA CYS A 98 -0.78 9.78 5.71
C CYS A 98 -0.74 8.73 4.59
N TYR A 99 -1.41 7.58 4.77
CA TYR A 99 -1.48 6.53 3.75
C TYR A 99 -2.15 7.03 2.46
N ALA A 100 -3.24 7.80 2.58
CA ALA A 100 -3.95 8.34 1.42
C ALA A 100 -3.09 9.31 0.57
N ALA A 101 -2.12 10.00 1.19
CA ALA A 101 -1.21 10.92 0.53
C ALA A 101 -0.10 10.22 -0.28
N HIS A 102 0.04 8.90 -0.12
CA HIS A 102 1.03 8.11 -0.85
C HIS A 102 0.44 7.40 -2.07
N ASP A 103 1.33 7.02 -2.97
CA ASP A 103 1.10 6.09 -4.05
C ASP A 103 0.64 4.74 -3.50
N LYS A 104 0.09 3.93 -4.41
CA LYS A 104 -0.40 2.62 -4.05
C LYS A 104 0.72 1.73 -3.53
N ILE A 105 0.36 0.88 -2.57
CA ILE A 105 1.26 -0.10 -1.97
C ILE A 105 1.65 -1.15 -3.01
N PRO A 106 2.93 -1.50 -3.19
CA PRO A 106 3.34 -2.55 -4.12
C PRO A 106 2.62 -3.88 -3.85
N TRP A 107 2.19 -4.54 -4.91
CA TRP A 107 1.65 -5.90 -4.86
C TRP A 107 2.72 -6.90 -4.41
N VAL A 108 2.38 -7.77 -3.47
CA VAL A 108 3.24 -8.84 -2.97
C VAL A 108 2.65 -10.18 -3.40
N GLU A 109 3.41 -10.92 -4.21
CA GLU A 109 3.04 -12.27 -4.61
C GLU A 109 3.19 -13.25 -3.45
N TYR A 110 2.22 -14.14 -3.29
CA TYR A 110 2.30 -15.21 -2.31
C TYR A 110 3.35 -16.26 -2.70
N LYS A 111 4.28 -16.57 -1.79
CA LYS A 111 5.38 -17.53 -2.02
C LYS A 111 5.00 -19.01 -1.79
N GLU A 112 3.71 -19.32 -1.73
CA GLU A 112 3.17 -20.65 -1.43
C GLU A 112 3.60 -21.28 -0.09
N ASP A 113 4.07 -20.48 0.87
CA ASP A 113 4.41 -20.96 2.22
C ASP A 113 3.20 -20.88 3.16
N TYR A 114 2.39 -21.95 3.14
CA TYR A 114 1.21 -22.04 3.99
C TYR A 114 1.55 -21.99 5.48
N GLY A 115 2.71 -22.52 5.88
CA GLY A 115 3.13 -22.53 7.29
C GLY A 115 3.41 -21.11 7.77
N ALA A 116 4.18 -20.34 7.01
CA ALA A 116 4.46 -18.94 7.29
C ALA A 116 3.17 -18.11 7.29
N CYS A 117 2.30 -18.31 6.30
CA CYS A 117 1.05 -17.58 6.22
C CYS A 117 0.14 -17.85 7.43
N MET A 118 -0.05 -19.11 7.82
CA MET A 118 -0.84 -19.45 9.02
C MET A 118 -0.22 -18.88 10.30
N GLN A 119 1.11 -18.80 10.36
CA GLN A 119 1.78 -18.16 11.49
C GLN A 119 1.50 -16.65 11.53
N ALA A 120 1.53 -15.95 10.40
CA ALA A 120 1.19 -14.53 10.31
C ALA A 120 -0.28 -14.27 10.72
N VAL A 121 -1.21 -15.13 10.27
CA VAL A 121 -2.62 -15.09 10.68
C VAL A 121 -2.77 -15.26 12.19
N HIS A 122 -2.19 -16.30 12.77
CA HIS A 122 -2.34 -16.58 14.21
C HIS A 122 -1.64 -15.56 15.10
N SER A 123 -0.52 -14.99 14.65
CA SER A 123 0.21 -13.96 15.38
C SER A 123 -0.41 -12.57 15.22
N SER A 124 -1.37 -12.40 14.31
CA SER A 124 -1.92 -11.09 13.96
C SER A 124 -0.81 -10.11 13.60
N ALA A 125 0.05 -10.55 12.66
CA ALA A 125 1.14 -9.76 12.11
C ALA A 125 0.65 -8.37 11.64
N ASP A 126 1.58 -7.42 11.55
CA ASP A 126 1.31 -6.18 10.82
C ASP A 126 1.13 -6.45 9.32
N ARG A 127 0.82 -5.42 8.54
CA ARG A 127 0.43 -5.62 7.15
C ARG A 127 1.63 -6.12 6.35
N GLU A 128 2.79 -5.47 6.50
CA GLU A 128 4.00 -5.83 5.78
C GLU A 128 4.41 -7.29 6.02
N ASP A 129 4.49 -7.72 7.28
CA ASP A 129 4.83 -9.10 7.63
C ASP A 129 3.75 -10.11 7.16
N PHE A 130 2.48 -9.71 7.19
CA PHE A 130 1.39 -10.56 6.72
C PHE A 130 1.46 -10.75 5.20
N GLU A 131 1.62 -9.67 4.44
CA GLU A 131 1.71 -9.73 2.98
C GLU A 131 2.98 -10.45 2.53
N GLU A 132 4.10 -10.31 3.23
CA GLU A 132 5.29 -11.11 2.93
C GLU A 132 5.02 -12.62 3.06
N ALA A 133 4.23 -13.01 4.06
CA ALA A 133 3.92 -14.40 4.35
C ALA A 133 2.77 -14.97 3.49
N CYS A 134 1.73 -14.18 3.24
CA CYS A 134 0.46 -14.62 2.64
C CYS A 134 0.17 -14.00 1.26
N GLY A 135 0.99 -13.07 0.79
CA GLY A 135 0.70 -12.22 -0.37
C GLY A 135 -0.37 -11.17 -0.11
N THR A 136 -0.47 -10.21 -1.03
CA THR A 136 -1.51 -9.16 -1.02
C THR A 136 -2.91 -9.77 -1.14
N GLU A 137 -3.09 -10.83 -1.92
CA GLU A 137 -4.38 -11.54 -2.01
C GLU A 137 -4.81 -12.10 -0.66
N GLY A 138 -3.92 -12.81 0.03
CA GLY A 138 -4.21 -13.36 1.35
C GLY A 138 -4.53 -12.26 2.39
N PHE A 139 -3.84 -11.12 2.35
CA PHE A 139 -4.13 -10.00 3.24
C PHE A 139 -5.48 -9.36 2.95
N CYS A 140 -5.75 -9.00 1.69
CA CYS A 140 -6.98 -8.33 1.31
C CYS A 140 -8.21 -9.23 1.46
N ASP A 141 -8.08 -10.54 1.27
CA ASP A 141 -9.17 -11.49 1.52
C ASP A 141 -9.63 -11.48 2.97
N MET A 142 -8.79 -11.10 3.95
CA MET A 142 -9.23 -10.98 5.34
C MET A 142 -10.38 -9.97 5.52
N PHE A 143 -10.50 -8.99 4.61
CA PHE A 143 -11.58 -8.01 4.59
C PHE A 143 -12.81 -8.48 3.80
N ASN A 144 -12.85 -9.73 3.36
CA ASN A 144 -13.99 -10.28 2.64
C ASN A 144 -15.16 -10.55 3.61
N PRO A 145 -16.34 -9.93 3.39
CA PRO A 145 -17.49 -10.11 4.27
C PRO A 145 -18.06 -11.54 4.29
N GLU A 146 -17.72 -12.39 3.32
CA GLU A 146 -18.14 -13.81 3.28
C GLU A 146 -17.61 -14.61 4.47
N TYR A 147 -16.49 -14.20 5.09
CA TYR A 147 -15.94 -14.85 6.29
C TYR A 147 -16.72 -14.57 7.58
N GLY A 148 -17.80 -13.78 7.49
CA GLY A 148 -18.74 -13.50 8.57
C GLY A 148 -18.42 -12.24 9.36
N THR A 149 -19.46 -11.67 9.98
CA THR A 149 -19.42 -10.34 10.62
C THR A 149 -18.46 -10.25 11.80
N GLU A 150 -18.32 -11.31 12.61
CA GLU A 150 -17.42 -11.32 13.76
C GLU A 150 -15.94 -11.42 13.35
N SER A 151 -15.65 -12.15 12.27
CA SER A 151 -14.31 -12.24 11.69
C SER A 151 -13.90 -10.90 11.10
N LEU A 152 -14.78 -10.30 10.30
CA LEU A 152 -14.56 -8.98 9.69
C LEU A 152 -14.38 -7.90 10.76
N LYS A 153 -15.17 -7.93 11.84
CA LYS A 153 -15.01 -6.98 12.95
C LYS A 153 -13.61 -7.04 13.56
N ARG A 154 -13.08 -8.23 13.83
CA ARG A 154 -11.72 -8.40 14.35
C ARG A 154 -10.65 -7.89 13.37
N VAL A 155 -10.85 -8.16 12.08
CA VAL A 155 -9.99 -7.65 11.01
C VAL A 155 -9.99 -6.11 10.99
N LEU A 156 -11.16 -5.48 11.06
CA LEU A 156 -11.27 -4.02 11.09
C LEU A 156 -10.71 -3.41 12.38
N GLU A 157 -10.85 -4.07 13.53
CA GLU A 157 -10.21 -3.64 14.78
C GLU A 157 -8.68 -3.68 14.70
N LYS A 158 -8.11 -4.64 13.97
CA LYS A 158 -6.67 -4.85 13.88
C LYS A 158 -6.01 -4.07 12.75
N TRP A 159 -6.59 -4.10 11.56
CA TRP A 159 -6.03 -3.57 10.32
C TRP A 159 -6.86 -2.45 9.70
N GLY A 160 -8.00 -2.08 10.29
CA GLY A 160 -8.78 -0.92 9.84
C GLY A 160 -8.02 0.41 9.92
N GLN A 161 -6.90 0.43 10.64
CA GLN A 161 -5.96 1.56 10.68
C GLN A 161 -5.39 1.93 9.30
N TYR A 162 -5.34 0.98 8.36
CA TYR A 162 -4.92 1.23 6.97
C TYR A 162 -6.03 1.86 6.11
N GLY A 163 -7.24 2.04 6.66
CA GLY A 163 -8.35 2.72 6.00
C GLY A 163 -9.25 1.82 5.16
N TYR A 164 -8.95 0.52 5.05
CA TYR A 164 -9.74 -0.45 4.29
C TYR A 164 -10.92 -0.97 5.12
N LYS A 165 -12.12 -1.00 4.51
CA LYS A 165 -13.33 -1.60 5.09
C LYS A 165 -13.75 -2.90 4.41
N THR A 166 -13.30 -3.10 3.18
CA THR A 166 -13.64 -4.24 2.33
C THR A 166 -12.38 -4.74 1.61
N ASN A 167 -12.41 -5.98 1.13
CA ASN A 167 -11.34 -6.52 0.29
C ASN A 167 -11.17 -5.70 -0.99
N THR A 168 -12.26 -5.20 -1.59
CA THR A 168 -12.20 -4.31 -2.76
C THR A 168 -11.45 -3.01 -2.48
N GLU A 169 -11.72 -2.36 -1.34
CA GLU A 169 -10.98 -1.17 -0.92
C GLU A 169 -9.49 -1.49 -0.67
N CYS A 170 -9.20 -2.65 -0.10
CA CYS A 170 -7.82 -3.12 0.12
C CYS A 170 -7.07 -3.32 -1.20
N PHE A 171 -7.66 -4.03 -2.17
CA PHE A 171 -7.05 -4.23 -3.49
C PHE A 171 -6.85 -2.90 -4.22
N ALA A 172 -7.81 -1.98 -4.14
CA ALA A 172 -7.68 -0.65 -4.74
C ALA A 172 -6.52 0.18 -4.16
N GLY A 173 -6.13 -0.09 -2.91
CA GLY A 173 -4.97 0.50 -2.22
C GLY A 173 -3.61 -0.02 -2.70
N HIS A 174 -3.59 -1.12 -3.45
CA HIS A 174 -2.37 -1.74 -3.97
C HIS A 174 -2.11 -1.41 -5.45
N THR A 175 -0.84 -1.47 -5.86
CA THR A 175 -0.48 -1.43 -7.27
C THR A 175 -1.19 -2.57 -7.98
N LYS A 176 -1.35 -2.40 -9.30
CA LYS A 176 -1.98 -3.41 -10.14
C LYS A 176 -1.28 -4.76 -9.97
N LYS A 177 -2.07 -5.82 -10.02
CA LYS A 177 -1.57 -7.19 -9.98
C LYS A 177 -0.80 -7.51 -11.28
N PRO A 178 0.30 -8.27 -11.24
CA PRO A 178 0.99 -8.72 -12.45
C PRO A 178 0.05 -9.47 -13.42
N TRP A 179 0.28 -9.32 -14.72
CA TRP A 179 -0.46 -10.07 -15.73
C TRP A 179 0.12 -11.48 -15.87
N THR A 180 -0.73 -12.51 -15.68
CA THR A 180 -0.33 -13.91 -15.85
C THR A 180 -0.77 -14.43 -17.21
N GLU A 181 0.19 -14.87 -18.03
CA GLU A 181 -0.12 -15.50 -19.32
C GLU A 181 -0.74 -16.88 -19.14
N TRP A 182 -1.65 -17.22 -20.06
CA TRP A 182 -2.18 -18.59 -20.15
C TRP A 182 -1.05 -19.57 -20.48
N LYS A 183 -0.94 -20.64 -19.69
CA LYS A 183 0.09 -21.68 -19.87
C LYS A 183 -0.38 -22.77 -20.84
N ASP A 184 -1.27 -23.64 -20.34
CA ASP A 184 -1.84 -24.73 -21.11
C ASP A 184 -3.17 -25.21 -20.50
N TYR A 185 -3.94 -25.96 -21.30
CA TYR A 185 -5.24 -26.48 -20.87
C TYR A 185 -5.13 -27.42 -19.66
N GLY A 186 -4.08 -28.23 -19.57
CA GLY A 186 -3.88 -29.17 -18.47
C GLY A 186 -3.57 -28.47 -17.15
N ALA A 187 -2.78 -27.38 -17.18
CA ALA A 187 -2.54 -26.51 -16.03
C ALA A 187 -3.85 -25.85 -15.57
N CYS A 188 -4.60 -25.28 -16.50
CA CYS A 188 -5.87 -24.64 -16.18
C CYS A 188 -6.91 -25.64 -15.63
N GLN A 189 -7.02 -26.82 -16.23
CA GLN A 189 -7.95 -27.86 -15.79
C GLN A 189 -7.67 -28.30 -14.34
N LYS A 190 -6.41 -28.29 -13.88
CA LYS A 190 -6.07 -28.64 -12.49
C LYS A 190 -6.59 -27.64 -11.47
N VAL A 191 -6.74 -26.36 -11.85
CA VAL A 191 -7.13 -25.29 -10.92
C VAL A 191 -8.59 -24.87 -11.08
N ALA A 192 -9.15 -24.95 -12.29
CA ALA A 192 -10.52 -24.51 -12.58
C ALA A 192 -11.62 -25.29 -11.84
N TYR A 193 -11.33 -26.54 -11.47
CA TYR A 193 -12.25 -27.40 -10.72
C TYR A 193 -11.92 -27.50 -9.22
N ALA A 194 -10.86 -26.83 -8.77
CA ALA A 194 -10.53 -26.71 -7.35
C ALA A 194 -11.20 -25.46 -6.78
N SER A 195 -11.46 -25.43 -5.47
CA SER A 195 -11.75 -24.18 -4.75
C SER A 195 -10.48 -23.33 -4.62
N ALA A 196 -9.86 -23.00 -5.75
CA ALA A 196 -8.62 -22.25 -5.83
C ALA A 196 -8.83 -20.80 -5.37
N SER A 197 -7.76 -20.20 -4.86
CA SER A 197 -7.65 -18.75 -4.75
C SER A 197 -7.59 -18.13 -6.15
N ARG A 198 -7.78 -16.81 -6.27
CA ARG A 198 -7.64 -16.12 -7.56
C ARG A 198 -6.22 -16.30 -8.09
N GLU A 199 -5.20 -16.07 -7.27
CA GLU A 199 -3.79 -16.30 -7.63
C GLU A 199 -3.57 -17.69 -8.22
N LYS A 200 -4.08 -18.75 -7.58
CA LYS A 200 -3.94 -20.11 -8.11
C LYS A 200 -4.71 -20.32 -9.42
N PHE A 201 -5.87 -19.69 -9.57
CA PHE A 201 -6.62 -19.76 -10.81
C PHE A 201 -5.84 -19.08 -11.94
N GLU A 202 -5.39 -17.84 -11.73
CA GLU A 202 -4.61 -17.08 -12.71
C GLU A 202 -3.27 -17.75 -13.02
N ASP A 203 -2.60 -18.35 -12.05
CA ASP A 203 -1.37 -19.11 -12.26
C ASP A 203 -1.53 -20.35 -13.15
N GLY A 204 -2.71 -20.96 -13.14
CA GLY A 204 -3.01 -22.13 -13.96
C GLY A 204 -3.68 -21.78 -15.30
N CYS A 205 -4.57 -20.80 -15.30
CA CYS A 205 -5.43 -20.44 -16.42
C CYS A 205 -5.07 -19.10 -17.10
N GLY A 206 -4.20 -18.29 -16.52
CA GLY A 206 -3.92 -16.93 -16.97
C GLY A 206 -5.01 -15.92 -16.56
N THR A 207 -4.62 -14.64 -16.56
CA THR A 207 -5.46 -13.50 -16.18
C THR A 207 -6.69 -13.36 -17.09
N GLU A 208 -6.52 -13.54 -18.41
CA GLU A 208 -7.62 -13.41 -19.38
C GLU A 208 -8.76 -14.39 -19.08
N ALA A 209 -8.42 -15.67 -18.89
CA ALA A 209 -9.41 -16.69 -18.56
C ALA A 209 -10.06 -16.50 -17.19
N PHE A 210 -9.34 -15.91 -16.22
CA PHE A 210 -9.93 -15.53 -14.93
C PHE A 210 -10.93 -14.38 -15.10
N CYS A 211 -10.54 -13.31 -15.80
CA CYS A 211 -11.41 -12.16 -16.02
C CYS A 211 -12.64 -12.50 -16.87
N ASP A 212 -12.55 -13.47 -17.78
CA ASP A 212 -13.69 -13.97 -18.54
C ASP A 212 -14.78 -14.58 -17.64
N LEU A 213 -14.48 -14.98 -16.40
CA LEU A 213 -15.50 -15.46 -15.46
C LEU A 213 -16.53 -14.39 -15.08
N PHE A 214 -16.22 -13.11 -15.34
CA PHE A 214 -17.11 -11.97 -15.11
C PHE A 214 -17.87 -11.57 -16.38
N ASN A 215 -17.75 -12.33 -17.47
CA ASN A 215 -18.55 -12.12 -18.67
C ASN A 215 -19.99 -12.64 -18.42
N PRO A 216 -21.02 -11.78 -18.55
CA PRO A 216 -22.42 -12.17 -18.32
C PRO A 216 -22.93 -13.26 -19.26
N GLU A 217 -22.25 -13.51 -20.39
CA GLU A 217 -22.58 -14.60 -21.33
C GLU A 217 -22.44 -16.00 -20.69
N TYR A 218 -21.66 -16.17 -19.62
CA TYR A 218 -21.47 -17.45 -18.93
C TYR A 218 -22.49 -17.72 -17.79
N GLY A 219 -23.46 -16.82 -17.59
CA GLY A 219 -24.61 -17.03 -16.69
C GLY A 219 -24.60 -16.17 -15.41
N THR A 220 -25.78 -15.71 -14.99
CA THR A 220 -25.96 -14.69 -13.93
C THR A 220 -25.68 -15.16 -12.51
N ASP A 221 -25.97 -16.43 -12.20
CA ASP A 221 -25.76 -16.97 -10.84
C ASP A 221 -24.26 -17.19 -10.56
N SER A 222 -23.52 -17.64 -11.58
CA SER A 222 -22.06 -17.74 -11.53
C SER A 222 -21.44 -16.35 -11.39
N LEU A 223 -21.91 -15.37 -12.18
CA LEU A 223 -21.44 -13.99 -12.12
C LEU A 223 -21.62 -13.40 -10.73
N LYS A 224 -22.82 -13.52 -10.12
CA LYS A 224 -23.07 -13.00 -8.78
C LYS A 224 -22.08 -13.55 -7.75
N ARG A 225 -21.88 -14.88 -7.74
CA ARG A 225 -20.94 -15.52 -6.80
C ARG A 225 -19.51 -15.06 -7.03
N MET A 226 -19.09 -14.91 -8.28
CA MET A 226 -17.75 -14.44 -8.62
C MET A 226 -17.56 -12.97 -8.22
N THR A 227 -18.54 -12.11 -8.47
CA THR A 227 -18.54 -10.71 -8.05
C THR A 227 -18.52 -10.58 -6.53
N GLU A 228 -19.31 -11.37 -5.80
CA GLU A 228 -19.30 -11.38 -4.33
C GLU A 228 -17.93 -11.84 -3.78
N ARG A 229 -17.33 -12.85 -4.40
CA ARG A 229 -16.06 -13.41 -3.94
C ARG A 229 -14.84 -12.53 -4.26
N TYR A 230 -14.75 -12.04 -5.50
CA TYR A 230 -13.55 -11.37 -6.03
C TYR A 230 -13.73 -9.87 -6.23
N GLY A 231 -14.95 -9.34 -6.10
CA GLY A 231 -15.22 -7.90 -6.12
C GLY A 231 -15.37 -7.28 -7.52
N TYR A 232 -15.24 -8.05 -8.61
CA TYR A 232 -15.37 -7.52 -9.97
C TYR A 232 -16.81 -7.61 -10.48
N ALA A 233 -17.34 -6.49 -10.97
CA ALA A 233 -18.66 -6.44 -11.58
C ALA A 233 -18.63 -6.80 -13.07
N THR A 234 -17.51 -6.53 -13.75
CA THR A 234 -17.32 -6.73 -15.20
C THR A 234 -15.94 -7.29 -15.53
N VAL A 235 -15.78 -7.77 -16.77
CA VAL A 235 -14.48 -8.18 -17.33
C VAL A 235 -13.51 -7.01 -17.35
N GLU A 236 -13.99 -5.83 -17.72
CA GLU A 236 -13.21 -4.60 -17.80
C GLU A 236 -12.69 -4.17 -16.43
N ASP A 237 -13.50 -4.29 -15.38
CA ASP A 237 -13.08 -4.00 -14.00
C ASP A 237 -11.95 -4.96 -13.57
N CYS A 238 -12.08 -6.24 -13.91
CA CYS A 238 -11.05 -7.24 -13.63
C CYS A 238 -9.74 -6.96 -14.37
N ILE A 239 -9.80 -6.67 -15.67
CA ILE A 239 -8.61 -6.35 -16.47
C ILE A 239 -7.95 -5.05 -15.98
N ALA A 240 -8.74 -4.06 -15.55
CA ALA A 240 -8.22 -2.79 -15.05
C ALA A 240 -7.41 -2.94 -13.75
N ASP A 241 -7.66 -3.98 -12.96
CA ASP A 241 -6.91 -4.29 -11.74
C ASP A 241 -5.54 -4.94 -12.01
N HIS A 242 -5.29 -5.36 -13.25
CA HIS A 242 -4.03 -5.95 -13.67
C HIS A 242 -3.11 -4.95 -14.37
N GLU A 243 -1.82 -5.27 -14.36
CA GLU A 243 -0.83 -4.66 -15.24
C GLU A 243 -1.25 -4.86 -16.70
N PRO A 244 -0.81 -3.98 -17.62
CA PRO A 244 -1.11 -4.14 -19.03
C PRO A 244 -0.65 -5.51 -19.53
N LYS A 245 -1.50 -6.16 -20.33
CA LYS A 245 -1.15 -7.38 -21.06
C LYS A 245 0.15 -7.14 -21.86
N PRO A 246 1.17 -8.01 -21.72
CA PRO A 246 2.43 -7.92 -22.45
C PRO A 246 2.28 -7.94 -23.99
#